data_AF-A0A1J8R419-F1
#
_entry.id   AF-A0A1J8R419-F1
#
_cell.length_a   1.000
_cell.length_b   1.000
_cell.length_c   1.000
_cell.angle_alpha   90.00
_cell.angle_beta   90.00
_cell.angle_gamma   90.00
#
_symmetry.space_group_name_H-M   'P 1'
#
loop_
_entity.id
_entity.type
_entity.pdbx_description
1 polymer ?
#
loop_
_entity_poly.entity_id
_entity_poly.type
_entity_poly.pdbx_seq_one_letter_code
_entity_poly.pdbx_strand_id
1 'polypeptide(L)'
;MLACDGDGLRARVYQAREQVFSSVKAECVPIFLTEDGLDQFTIGGSGRSSPTGTAAPRANSQLAFLAVVYCWAHLNIQPFDHLDLAMTAIFRMWIGIAECLFCSTERLDAAIRSVVYDVTLRSDDLEFVVAARGWSQCISFGSFDLCKRWFLETASFFESRFDEASAIGSEMIKAISES
;
A
#
# COMPACT_ATOMS: atom_id res chain seq x y z
N MET A 1 -3.50 14.51 -8.79
CA MET A 1 -4.63 13.63 -9.19
C MET A 1 -5.86 14.45 -9.55
N LEU A 2 -6.36 15.32 -8.66
CA LEU A 2 -7.52 16.18 -8.97
C LEU A 2 -7.27 17.24 -10.09
N ALA A 3 -6.01 17.60 -10.34
CA ALA A 3 -5.63 18.52 -11.42
C ALA A 3 -5.47 17.87 -12.80
N CYS A 4 -5.64 16.55 -12.94
CA CYS A 4 -5.35 15.78 -14.16
C CYS A 4 -3.92 15.97 -14.75
N ASP A 5 -2.99 16.46 -13.94
CA ASP A 5 -1.57 16.61 -14.29
C ASP A 5 -0.83 15.27 -14.10
N GLY A 6 -0.84 14.44 -15.15
CA GLY A 6 -0.18 13.14 -15.16
C GLY A 6 1.35 13.26 -15.15
N ASP A 7 1.90 14.21 -15.91
CA ASP A 7 3.35 14.40 -16.02
C ASP A 7 3.96 14.93 -14.72
N GLY A 8 3.32 15.90 -14.08
CA GLY A 8 3.77 16.39 -12.78
C GLY A 8 3.56 15.38 -11.66
N LEU A 9 2.53 14.53 -11.72
CA LEU A 9 2.41 13.39 -10.80
C LEU A 9 3.57 12.41 -11.01
N ARG A 10 3.85 12.04 -12.26
CA ARG A 10 4.97 11.16 -12.60
C ARG A 10 6.28 11.71 -12.08
N ALA A 11 6.60 12.98 -12.37
CA ALA A 11 7.83 13.62 -11.90
C ALA A 11 7.97 13.55 -10.37
N ARG A 12 6.91 13.87 -9.62
CA ARG A 12 6.91 13.80 -8.15
C ARG A 12 7.10 12.38 -7.61
N VAL A 13 6.42 11.40 -8.20
CA VAL A 13 6.52 9.99 -7.79
C VAL A 13 7.93 9.43 -8.06
N TYR A 14 8.51 9.75 -9.23
CA TYR A 14 9.88 9.34 -9.54
C TYR A 14 10.92 10.07 -8.68
N GLN A 15 10.71 11.34 -8.34
CA GLN A 15 11.56 12.02 -7.37
C GLN A 15 11.50 11.34 -6.00
N ALA A 16 10.30 10.98 -5.52
CA ALA A 16 10.12 10.26 -4.27
C ALA A 16 10.79 8.88 -4.32
N ARG A 17 10.69 8.16 -5.45
CA ARG A 17 11.39 6.91 -5.69
C ARG A 17 12.88 7.05 -5.47
N GLU A 18 13.51 8.04 -6.10
CA GLU A 18 14.96 8.26 -5.96
C GLU A 18 15.32 8.66 -4.53
N GLN A 19 14.51 9.50 -3.86
CA GLN A 19 14.81 9.91 -2.48
C GLN A 19 14.72 8.77 -1.46
N VAL A 20 13.78 7.84 -1.63
CA VAL A 20 13.49 6.77 -0.66
C VAL A 20 14.26 5.47 -0.97
N PHE A 21 14.51 5.17 -2.25
CA PHE A 21 15.07 3.89 -2.69
C PHE A 21 16.42 3.99 -3.43
N SER A 22 17.06 5.17 -3.48
CA SER A 22 18.36 5.34 -4.19
C SER A 22 19.50 4.51 -3.60
N SER A 23 19.52 4.28 -2.29
CA SER A 23 20.50 3.43 -1.61
C SER A 23 20.35 1.95 -1.94
N VAL A 24 19.12 1.51 -2.25
CA VAL A 24 18.76 0.11 -2.48
C VAL A 24 19.16 -0.38 -3.89
N LYS A 25 19.37 0.54 -4.83
CA LYS A 25 19.80 0.21 -6.21
C LYS A 25 21.18 -0.49 -6.30
N ALA A 26 22.04 -0.36 -5.29
CA ALA A 26 23.37 -0.97 -5.30
C ALA A 26 23.38 -2.47 -4.92
N GLU A 27 22.34 -2.94 -4.23
CA GLU A 27 22.24 -4.31 -3.70
C GLU A 27 20.92 -4.95 -4.13
N CYS A 28 20.59 -4.84 -5.42
CA CYS A 28 19.31 -5.30 -5.99
C CYS A 28 19.23 -6.83 -6.06
N VAL A 29 19.27 -7.48 -4.90
CA VAL A 29 18.60 -8.76 -4.65
C VAL A 29 17.24 -8.37 -4.08
N PRO A 30 16.11 -8.84 -4.63
CA PRO A 30 14.81 -8.61 -4.00
C PRO A 30 14.82 -9.36 -2.67
N ILE A 31 15.15 -8.66 -1.57
CA ILE A 31 15.28 -9.27 -0.24
C ILE A 31 13.90 -9.70 0.29
N PHE A 32 12.80 -9.15 -0.25
CA PHE A 32 11.49 -9.42 0.29
C PHE A 32 10.46 -9.73 -0.81
N LEU A 33 10.10 -11.01 -0.89
CA LEU A 33 8.90 -11.55 -1.53
C LEU A 33 8.90 -11.54 -3.07
N THR A 34 9.28 -12.67 -3.66
CA THR A 34 8.85 -13.03 -5.02
C THR A 34 7.32 -13.01 -5.07
N GLU A 35 6.71 -12.50 -6.15
CA GLU A 35 5.25 -12.36 -6.29
C GLU A 35 4.47 -13.66 -6.04
N ASP A 36 5.05 -14.79 -6.43
CA ASP A 36 4.50 -16.13 -6.18
C ASP A 36 4.23 -16.36 -4.68
N GLY A 37 5.01 -15.70 -3.83
CA GLY A 37 4.93 -15.73 -2.39
C GLY A 37 3.80 -14.88 -1.80
N LEU A 38 3.34 -13.83 -2.49
CA LEU A 38 2.29 -12.91 -2.03
C LEU A 38 0.91 -13.27 -2.58
N ASP A 39 0.85 -13.74 -3.83
CA ASP A 39 -0.42 -14.11 -4.49
C ASP A 39 -1.15 -15.24 -3.74
N GLN A 40 -0.39 -16.15 -3.13
CA GLN A 40 -0.89 -17.24 -2.29
C GLN A 40 -1.61 -16.78 -1.01
N PHE A 41 -1.42 -15.53 -0.56
CA PHE A 41 -2.04 -14.99 0.65
C PHE A 41 -3.16 -13.96 0.36
N THR A 42 -3.67 -13.94 -0.88
CA THR A 42 -4.78 -13.04 -1.23
C THR A 42 -6.08 -13.43 -0.51
N ILE A 43 -6.51 -12.59 0.44
CA ILE A 43 -7.79 -12.75 1.16
C ILE A 43 -8.94 -12.64 0.17
N GLY A 44 -9.76 -13.70 0.08
CA GLY A 44 -10.84 -13.83 -0.91
C GLY A 44 -10.59 -14.87 -2.01
N GLY A 45 -9.37 -15.43 -2.07
CA GLY A 45 -8.99 -16.57 -2.90
C GLY A 45 -8.73 -16.24 -4.37
N SER A 46 -7.72 -16.88 -4.96
CA SER A 46 -7.35 -16.82 -6.39
C SER A 46 -8.41 -17.36 -7.37
N GLY A 47 -9.62 -17.68 -6.86
CA GLY A 47 -10.69 -18.38 -7.57
C GLY A 47 -12.07 -17.75 -7.47
N ARG A 48 -12.24 -16.57 -6.83
CA ARG A 48 -13.49 -15.81 -7.00
C ARG A 48 -13.46 -15.13 -8.35
N SER A 49 -13.95 -15.85 -9.34
CA SER A 49 -14.52 -15.24 -10.54
C SER A 49 -15.39 -14.09 -10.08
N SER A 50 -15.04 -12.87 -10.48
CA SER A 50 -15.97 -11.75 -10.45
C SER A 50 -17.30 -12.24 -11.06
N PRO A 51 -18.49 -11.74 -10.65
CA PRO A 51 -19.76 -12.14 -11.26
C PRO A 51 -19.75 -11.99 -12.80
N THR A 52 -18.81 -11.20 -13.30
CA THR A 52 -18.31 -11.17 -14.67
C THR A 52 -17.03 -12.01 -14.78
N GLY A 53 -17.08 -13.24 -15.29
CA GLY A 53 -15.99 -14.23 -15.29
C GLY A 53 -14.70 -13.84 -16.03
N THR A 54 -13.96 -12.86 -15.52
CA THR A 54 -12.61 -12.50 -15.96
C THR A 54 -11.63 -12.77 -14.83
N ALA A 55 -10.77 -13.77 -15.03
CA ALA A 55 -9.69 -14.20 -14.14
C ALA A 55 -8.49 -13.23 -14.15
N ALA A 56 -8.75 -11.93 -14.13
CA ALA A 56 -7.71 -10.93 -13.93
C ALA A 56 -7.76 -10.46 -12.47
N PRO A 57 -6.62 -10.37 -11.77
CA PRO A 57 -6.54 -9.69 -10.48
C PRO A 57 -7.25 -8.34 -10.60
N ARG A 58 -8.13 -8.00 -9.65
CA ARG A 58 -8.84 -6.72 -9.68
C ARG A 58 -7.78 -5.62 -9.72
N ALA A 59 -7.71 -4.90 -10.83
CA ALA A 59 -6.76 -3.81 -11.00
C ALA A 59 -6.99 -2.81 -9.86
N ASN A 60 -5.99 -2.65 -9.00
CA ASN A 60 -5.97 -1.64 -7.97
C ASN A 60 -5.02 -0.54 -8.44
N SER A 61 -5.41 0.71 -8.25
CA SER A 61 -4.66 1.91 -8.62
C SER A 61 -3.34 2.02 -7.84
N GLN A 62 -3.18 1.22 -6.76
CA GLN A 62 -2.05 1.26 -5.83
C GLN A 62 -1.86 2.65 -5.20
N LEU A 63 -2.93 3.45 -5.18
CA LEU A 63 -2.92 4.83 -4.74
C LEU A 63 -2.37 5.00 -3.31
N ALA A 64 -2.74 4.10 -2.40
CA ALA A 64 -2.27 4.13 -1.02
C ALA A 64 -0.73 4.02 -0.92
N PHE A 65 -0.11 3.11 -1.69
CA PHE A 65 1.35 2.96 -1.70
C PHE A 65 2.04 4.17 -2.33
N LEU A 66 1.51 4.70 -3.44
CA LEU A 66 2.03 5.92 -4.05
C LEU A 66 1.99 7.10 -3.06
N ALA A 67 0.90 7.22 -2.29
CA ALA A 67 0.74 8.27 -1.29
C ALA A 67 1.72 8.09 -0.12
N VAL A 68 1.89 6.87 0.40
CA VAL A 68 2.80 6.59 1.52
C VAL A 68 4.26 6.92 1.15
N VAL A 69 4.74 6.44 0.00
CA VAL A 69 6.11 6.73 -0.45
C VAL A 69 6.31 8.23 -0.71
N TYR A 70 5.30 8.90 -1.28
CA TYR A 70 5.34 10.35 -1.43
C TYR A 70 5.42 11.07 -0.08
N CYS A 71 4.69 10.61 0.95
CA CYS A 71 4.79 11.17 2.30
C CYS A 71 6.17 10.95 2.92
N TRP A 72 6.79 9.78 2.75
CA TRP A 72 8.15 9.52 3.23
C TRP A 72 9.15 10.49 2.60
N ALA A 73 9.10 10.63 1.27
CA ALA A 73 9.93 11.58 0.54
C ALA A 73 9.70 13.03 1.00
N HIS A 74 8.44 13.45 1.13
CA HIS A 74 8.09 14.81 1.54
C HIS A 74 8.53 15.15 2.96
N LEU A 75 8.50 14.17 3.87
CA LEU A 75 8.91 14.32 5.27
C LEU A 75 10.40 14.01 5.50
N ASN A 76 11.15 13.68 4.45
CA ASN A 76 12.54 13.20 4.52
C ASN A 76 12.73 12.01 5.46
N ILE A 77 11.76 11.09 5.48
CA ILE A 77 11.82 9.85 6.27
C ILE A 77 12.46 8.77 5.40
N GLN A 78 13.53 8.16 5.91
CA GLN A 78 14.14 6.96 5.32
C GLN A 78 13.54 5.73 6.00
N PRO A 79 12.62 4.99 5.34
CA PRO A 79 11.95 3.85 5.98
C PRO A 79 12.94 2.76 6.38
N PHE A 80 14.05 2.60 5.63
CA PHE A 80 15.07 1.60 5.90
C PHE A 80 15.95 1.92 7.11
N ASP A 81 16.28 3.19 7.37
CA ASP A 81 17.09 3.58 8.53
C ASP A 81 16.37 3.29 9.87
N HIS A 82 15.03 3.26 9.83
CA HIS A 82 14.19 2.95 10.98
C HIS A 82 13.85 1.46 11.11
N LEU A 83 14.14 0.64 10.09
CA LEU A 83 13.89 -0.80 10.13
C LEU A 83 14.71 -1.47 11.23
N ASP A 84 15.95 -1.03 11.47
CA ASP A 84 16.82 -1.62 12.51
C ASP A 84 16.28 -1.47 13.94
N LEU A 85 15.38 -0.50 14.18
CA LEU A 85 14.90 -0.14 15.52
C LEU A 85 13.52 -0.71 15.87
N ALA A 86 12.66 -1.02 14.89
CA ALA A 86 11.25 -1.37 15.13
C ALA A 86 10.76 -2.49 14.19
N MET A 87 11.49 -3.62 14.19
CA MET A 87 11.21 -4.79 13.35
C MET A 87 9.95 -5.54 13.79
N THR A 88 8.79 -5.11 13.31
CA THR A 88 7.66 -6.05 13.18
C THR A 88 7.63 -6.57 11.75
N ALA A 89 7.43 -7.87 11.59
CA ALA A 89 7.40 -8.51 10.27
C ALA A 89 6.37 -7.86 9.32
N ILE A 90 5.30 -7.29 9.87
CA ILE A 90 4.30 -6.56 9.10
C ILE A 90 4.86 -5.27 8.49
N PHE A 91 5.67 -4.49 9.21
CA PHE A 91 6.29 -3.28 8.63
C PHE A 91 7.27 -3.63 7.51
N ARG A 92 8.07 -4.70 7.69
CA ARG A 92 8.96 -5.20 6.64
C ARG A 92 8.19 -5.59 5.38
N MET A 93 7.07 -6.29 5.54
CA MET A 93 6.19 -6.66 4.43
C MET A 93 5.66 -5.43 3.68
N TRP A 94 5.12 -4.43 4.38
CA TRP A 94 4.61 -3.21 3.75
C TRP A 94 5.69 -2.45 2.98
N ILE A 95 6.90 -2.37 3.54
CA ILE A 95 8.05 -1.75 2.87
C ILE A 95 8.49 -2.57 1.65
N GLY A 96 8.54 -3.90 1.75
CA GLY A 96 8.87 -4.79 0.63
C GLY A 96 7.87 -4.67 -0.53
N ILE A 97 6.56 -4.62 -0.25
CA ILE A 97 5.55 -4.41 -1.30
C ILE A 97 5.72 -3.04 -1.98
N ALA A 98 5.98 -1.99 -1.20
CA ALA A 98 6.26 -0.67 -1.74
C ALA A 98 7.53 -0.69 -2.61
N GLU A 99 8.58 -1.36 -2.17
CA GLU A 99 9.81 -1.53 -2.94
C GLU A 99 9.57 -2.27 -4.26
N CYS A 100 8.85 -3.40 -4.26
CA CYS A 100 8.52 -4.14 -5.48
C CYS A 100 7.80 -3.26 -6.52
N LEU A 101 6.86 -2.42 -6.06
CA LEU A 101 6.15 -1.47 -6.93
C LEU A 101 7.08 -0.39 -7.49
N PHE A 102 7.97 0.16 -6.66
CA PHE A 102 8.81 1.30 -7.01
C PHE A 102 10.11 0.93 -7.72
N CYS A 103 10.62 -0.30 -7.56
CA CYS A 103 11.81 -0.79 -8.24
C CYS A 103 11.54 -1.11 -9.72
N SER A 104 10.33 -1.56 -10.06
CA SER A 104 9.92 -1.80 -11.45
C SER A 104 9.35 -0.53 -12.10
N THR A 105 10.07 0.02 -13.07
CA THR A 105 9.62 1.17 -13.87
C THR A 105 8.30 0.88 -14.60
N GLU A 106 8.13 -0.35 -15.10
CA GLU A 106 6.92 -0.76 -15.82
C GLU A 106 5.69 -0.76 -14.90
N ARG A 107 5.82 -1.33 -13.70
CA ARG A 107 4.73 -1.38 -12.70
C ARG A 107 4.39 0.00 -12.18
N LEU A 108 5.41 0.81 -11.89
CA LEU A 108 5.21 2.17 -11.40
C LEU A 108 4.48 3.03 -12.44
N ASP A 109 4.85 2.91 -13.72
CA ASP A 109 4.18 3.62 -14.82
C ASP A 109 2.75 3.15 -15.01
N ALA A 110 2.50 1.83 -14.91
CA ALA A 110 1.14 1.29 -14.97
C ALA A 110 0.26 1.82 -13.84
N ALA A 111 0.77 1.88 -12.60
CA ALA A 111 0.06 2.42 -11.46
C ALA A 111 -0.24 3.92 -11.62
N ILE A 112 0.75 4.73 -12.03
CA ILE A 112 0.55 6.16 -12.30
C ILE A 112 -0.51 6.37 -13.39
N ARG A 113 -0.44 5.59 -14.47
CA ARG A 113 -1.41 5.67 -15.56
C ARG A 113 -2.81 5.30 -15.10
N SER A 114 -2.95 4.24 -14.31
CA SER A 114 -4.21 3.80 -13.73
C SER A 114 -4.84 4.90 -12.88
N VAL A 115 -4.09 5.47 -11.94
CA VAL A 115 -4.57 6.56 -11.07
C VAL A 115 -5.04 7.80 -11.82
N VAL A 116 -4.39 8.13 -12.95
CA VAL A 116 -4.72 9.36 -13.72
C VAL A 116 -5.91 9.12 -14.66
N TYR A 117 -5.91 7.98 -15.35
CA TYR A 117 -6.78 7.77 -16.51
C TYR A 117 -7.87 6.71 -16.30
N ASP A 118 -7.73 5.82 -15.32
CA ASP A 118 -8.70 4.77 -15.07
C ASP A 118 -9.91 5.35 -14.32
N VAL A 119 -11.01 5.51 -15.04
CA VAL A 119 -12.27 6.03 -14.48
C VAL A 119 -12.99 5.00 -13.61
N THR A 120 -12.68 3.71 -13.76
CA THR A 120 -13.36 2.64 -13.03
C THR A 120 -12.95 2.61 -11.55
N LEU A 121 -11.73 3.07 -11.25
CA LEU A 121 -11.16 3.10 -9.91
C LEU A 121 -11.39 4.43 -9.18
N ARG A 122 -11.87 5.47 -9.87
CA ARG A 122 -12.07 6.81 -9.28
C ARG A 122 -12.96 6.83 -8.06
N SER A 123 -13.98 5.97 -8.01
CA SER A 123 -14.86 5.89 -6.85
C SER A 123 -14.08 5.40 -5.63
N ASP A 124 -13.33 4.31 -5.78
CA ASP A 124 -12.53 3.71 -4.72
C ASP A 124 -11.40 4.68 -4.28
N ASP A 125 -10.74 5.35 -5.24
CA ASP A 125 -9.71 6.36 -4.99
C ASP A 125 -10.26 7.59 -4.26
N LEU A 126 -11.48 8.03 -4.60
CA LEU A 126 -12.14 9.15 -3.93
C LEU A 126 -12.47 8.80 -2.49
N GLU A 127 -13.02 7.61 -2.24
CA GLU A 127 -13.31 7.13 -0.89
C GLU A 127 -12.03 7.03 -0.05
N PHE A 128 -10.92 6.57 -0.63
CA PHE A 128 -9.61 6.59 0.04
C PHE A 128 -9.20 8.00 0.46
N VAL A 129 -9.31 8.99 -0.44
CA VAL A 129 -8.96 10.39 -0.14
C VAL A 129 -9.87 10.97 0.94
N VAL A 130 -11.18 10.68 0.88
CA VAL A 130 -12.16 11.12 1.88
C VAL A 130 -11.84 10.51 3.25
N ALA A 131 -11.57 9.21 3.31
CA ALA A 131 -11.19 8.52 4.54
C ALA A 131 -9.90 9.08 5.13
N ALA A 132 -8.84 9.23 4.32
CA ALA A 132 -7.57 9.80 4.75
C ALA A 132 -7.73 11.23 5.31
N ARG A 133 -8.56 12.05 4.67
CA ARG A 133 -8.91 13.39 5.15
C ARG A 133 -9.66 13.33 6.48
N GLY A 134 -10.61 12.41 6.62
CA GLY A 134 -11.35 12.18 7.86
C GLY A 134 -10.41 11.86 9.02
N TRP A 135 -9.46 10.94 8.83
CA TRP A 135 -8.44 10.61 9.83
C TRP A 135 -7.57 11.82 10.19
N SER A 136 -7.12 12.58 9.19
CA SER A 136 -6.34 13.81 9.41
C SER A 136 -7.11 14.84 10.24
N GLN A 137 -8.40 15.03 9.97
CA GLN A 137 -9.26 15.92 10.75
C GLN A 137 -9.42 15.42 12.18
N CYS A 138 -9.69 14.13 12.37
CA CYS A 138 -9.82 13.52 13.69
C CYS A 138 -8.58 13.76 14.56
N ILE A 139 -7.38 13.60 13.98
CA ILE A 139 -6.11 13.87 14.67
C ILE A 139 -5.96 15.37 14.96
N SER A 140 -6.28 16.23 13.99
CA SER A 140 -6.15 17.69 14.13
C SER A 140 -7.04 18.28 15.23
N PHE A 141 -8.21 17.67 15.48
CA PHE A 141 -9.09 18.08 16.58
C PHE A 141 -8.55 17.71 17.97
N GLY A 142 -7.55 16.82 18.07
CA GLY A 142 -6.95 16.43 19.35
C GLY A 142 -7.88 15.66 20.30
N SER A 143 -9.05 15.21 19.83
CA SER A 143 -10.01 14.45 20.63
C SER A 143 -9.67 12.95 20.59
N PHE A 144 -9.16 12.43 21.70
CA PHE A 144 -8.89 11.00 21.84
C PHE A 144 -10.18 10.16 21.70
N ASP A 145 -11.30 10.63 22.25
CA ASP A 145 -12.58 9.91 22.19
C ASP A 145 -13.09 9.75 20.75
N LEU A 146 -12.92 10.78 19.92
CA LEU A 146 -13.29 10.71 18.50
C LEU A 146 -12.42 9.69 17.76
N CYS A 147 -11.11 9.74 17.99
CA CYS A 147 -10.15 8.79 17.39
C CYS A 147 -10.47 7.35 17.80
N LYS A 148 -10.71 7.13 19.09
CA LYS A 148 -11.09 5.82 19.64
C LYS A 148 -12.39 5.31 19.03
N ARG A 149 -13.42 6.16 18.90
CA ARG A 149 -14.71 5.76 18.31
C ARG A 149 -14.54 5.32 16.86
N TRP A 150 -13.89 6.14 16.03
CA TRP A 150 -13.64 5.81 14.63
C TRP A 150 -12.83 4.52 14.45
N PHE A 151 -11.82 4.33 15.31
CA PHE A 151 -11.04 3.11 15.31
C PHE A 151 -11.90 1.88 15.64
N LEU A 152 -12.70 1.95 16.70
CA LEU A 152 -13.55 0.82 17.12
C LEU A 152 -14.66 0.50 16.12
N GLU A 153 -15.27 1.51 15.50
CA GLU A 153 -16.26 1.32 14.44
C GLU A 153 -15.64 0.64 13.21
N THR A 154 -14.44 1.08 12.80
CA THR A 154 -13.69 0.43 11.71
C THR A 154 -13.32 -1.00 12.08
N ALA A 155 -12.87 -1.25 13.31
CA ALA A 155 -12.55 -2.59 13.78
C ALA A 155 -13.79 -3.51 13.76
N SER A 156 -14.94 -3.03 14.24
CA SER A 156 -16.19 -3.80 14.25
C SER A 156 -16.64 -4.19 12.84
N PHE A 157 -16.43 -3.33 11.84
CA PHE A 157 -16.71 -3.67 10.43
C PHE A 157 -15.90 -4.89 9.93
N PHE A 158 -14.67 -5.05 10.41
CA PHE A 158 -13.79 -6.17 10.02
C PHE A 158 -13.88 -7.39 10.95
N GLU A 159 -14.67 -7.31 12.02
CA GLU A 159 -14.72 -8.32 13.09
C GLU A 159 -15.01 -9.73 12.57
N SER A 160 -15.94 -9.85 11.62
CA SER A 160 -16.31 -11.13 11.02
C SER A 160 -15.18 -11.77 10.19
N ARG A 161 -14.11 -11.02 9.88
CA ARG A 161 -12.97 -11.46 9.07
C ARG A 161 -11.70 -11.60 9.89
N PHE A 162 -11.72 -11.32 11.19
CA PHE A 162 -10.53 -11.36 12.04
C PHE A 162 -9.90 -12.74 12.10
N ASP A 163 -10.69 -13.79 12.24
CA ASP A 163 -10.14 -15.16 12.33
C ASP A 163 -9.43 -15.58 11.04
N GLU A 164 -10.07 -15.35 9.88
CA GLU A 164 -9.48 -15.62 8.56
C GLU A 164 -8.23 -14.77 8.31
N ALA A 165 -8.32 -13.45 8.55
CA ALA A 165 -7.21 -12.52 8.33
C ALA A 165 -6.04 -12.77 9.29
N SER A 166 -6.30 -13.19 10.53
CA SER A 166 -5.26 -13.51 11.51
C SER A 166 -4.54 -14.80 11.15
N ALA A 167 -5.27 -15.81 10.66
CA ALA A 167 -4.68 -17.07 10.19
C ALA A 167 -3.76 -16.82 8.99
N ILE A 168 -4.28 -16.18 7.93
CA ILE A 168 -3.52 -15.85 6.71
C ILE A 168 -2.34 -14.92 7.04
N GLY A 169 -2.57 -13.89 7.86
CA GLY A 169 -1.53 -12.94 8.25
C GLY A 169 -0.39 -13.61 9.03
N SER A 170 -0.70 -14.57 9.91
CA SER A 170 0.31 -15.31 10.67
C SER A 170 1.14 -16.24 9.77
N GLU A 171 0.51 -16.91 8.80
CA GLU A 171 1.22 -17.75 7.83
C GLU A 171 2.14 -16.93 6.92
N MET A 172 1.66 -15.78 6.43
CA MET A 172 2.44 -14.86 5.62
C MET A 172 3.64 -14.28 6.40
N ILE A 173 3.43 -13.85 7.64
CA ILE A 173 4.50 -13.36 8.52
C ILE A 173 5.55 -14.45 8.77
N LYS A 174 5.11 -15.70 8.97
CA LYS A 174 6.02 -16.83 9.18
C LYS A 174 6.89 -17.07 7.93
N ALA A 175 6.29 -17.09 6.74
CA ALA A 175 7.03 -17.24 5.49
C ALA A 175 8.06 -16.12 5.28
N ILE A 176 7.72 -14.87 5.61
CA ILE A 176 8.61 -13.70 5.51
C ILE A 176 9.76 -13.76 6.53
N SER A 177 9.53 -14.31 7.71
CA SER A 177 10.54 -14.40 8.77
C SER A 177 11.53 -15.56 8.56
N GLU A 178 11.17 -16.56 7.76
CA GLU A 178 11.97 -17.75 7.48
C GLU A 178 12.78 -17.63 6.17
N SER A 179 12.57 -16.53 5.42
CA SER A 179 13.31 -16.17 4.18
C SER A 179 14.50 -15.28 4.49
#